data_AF-A0A291RFZ3-F1
#
_entry.id   AF-A0A291RFZ3-F1
#
_cell.length_a   1.000
_cell.length_b   1.000
_cell.length_c   1.000
_cell.angle_alpha   90.00
_cell.angle_beta   90.00
_cell.angle_gamma   90.00
#
_symmetry.space_group_name_H-M   'P 1'
#
loop_
_entity.id
_entity.type
_entity.pdbx_description
1 polymer ?
#
loop_
_entity_poly.entity_id
_entity_poly.type
_entity_poly.pdbx_seq_one_letter_code
_entity_poly.pdbx_strand_id
1 'polypeptide(L)'
;METMPMDDWERDQIRSANARLRSELDAIQADFDREMGQVGEVQRKLAAMRVHATSPNNLARVTVDSSGAVTEITIADDAFRRSTPRTLTEDLNAAIRGGAEAAAAAREQVLAPITAIVETMPDLGEIIPGAPNLRDLRVQLSERPGEPPQRSR
;
A
#
# COMPACT_ATOMS: atom_id res chain seq x y z
N MET A 1 -37.16 29.76 -40.10
CA MET A 1 -36.18 29.79 -39.00
C MET A 1 -34.88 29.32 -39.62
N GLU A 2 -34.14 30.28 -40.15
CA GLU A 2 -32.98 30.08 -41.02
C GLU A 2 -31.77 29.75 -40.13
N THR A 3 -31.18 28.57 -40.31
CA THR A 3 -29.91 28.22 -39.69
C THR A 3 -28.85 29.15 -40.28
N MET A 4 -28.45 30.17 -39.53
CA MET A 4 -27.32 31.02 -39.92
C MET A 4 -26.10 30.13 -40.19
N PRO A 5 -25.42 30.29 -41.34
CA PRO A 5 -24.21 29.52 -41.62
C PRO A 5 -23.16 29.91 -40.58
N MET A 6 -22.78 28.96 -39.71
CA MET A 6 -21.59 29.10 -38.86
C MET A 6 -20.39 29.40 -39.76
N ASP A 7 -19.69 30.49 -39.47
CA ASP A 7 -18.47 30.83 -40.19
C ASP A 7 -17.40 29.75 -39.97
N ASP A 8 -16.61 29.44 -41.00
CA ASP A 8 -15.60 28.37 -40.93
C ASP A 8 -14.52 28.65 -39.87
N TRP A 9 -14.24 29.93 -39.55
CA TRP A 9 -13.33 30.31 -38.46
C TRP A 9 -13.88 29.92 -37.07
N GLU A 10 -15.19 29.98 -36.89
CA GLU A 10 -15.87 29.64 -35.63
C GLU A 10 -15.86 28.12 -35.41
N ARG A 11 -16.04 27.35 -36.49
CA ARG A 11 -15.89 25.88 -36.50
C ARG A 11 -14.47 25.44 -36.18
N ASP A 12 -13.47 26.10 -36.72
CA ASP A 12 -12.07 25.78 -36.45
C ASP A 12 -11.65 26.11 -35.01
N GLN A 13 -12.15 27.21 -34.45
CA GLN A 13 -11.97 27.54 -33.02
C GLN A 13 -12.58 26.46 -32.11
N ILE A 14 -13.81 26.02 -32.40
CA ILE A 14 -14.48 24.95 -31.64
C ILE A 14 -13.73 23.63 -31.77
N ARG A 15 -13.21 23.28 -32.96
CA ARG A 15 -12.42 22.06 -33.17
C ARG A 15 -11.09 22.10 -32.42
N SER A 16 -10.39 23.23 -32.45
CA SER A 16 -9.14 23.44 -31.72
C SER A 16 -9.35 23.36 -30.20
N ALA A 17 -10.40 24.00 -29.69
CA ALA A 17 -10.77 23.92 -28.27
C ALA A 17 -11.11 22.49 -27.82
N ASN A 18 -11.87 21.75 -28.63
CA ASN A 18 -12.18 20.35 -28.35
C ASN A 18 -10.93 19.44 -28.41
N ALA A 19 -10.02 19.68 -29.36
CA ALA A 19 -8.77 18.92 -29.45
C ALA A 19 -7.88 19.17 -28.22
N ARG A 20 -7.81 20.42 -27.76
CA ARG A 20 -7.11 20.78 -26.53
C ARG A 20 -7.72 20.10 -25.30
N LEU A 21 -9.04 20.17 -25.15
CA LEU A 21 -9.74 19.53 -24.02
C LEU A 21 -9.52 18.01 -23.99
N ARG A 22 -9.55 17.36 -25.16
CA ARG A 22 -9.23 15.93 -25.27
C ARG A 22 -7.80 15.62 -24.84
N SER A 23 -6.83 16.40 -25.31
CA SER A 23 -5.43 16.23 -24.91
C SER A 23 -5.23 16.43 -23.40
N GLU A 24 -5.94 17.37 -22.78
CA GLU A 24 -5.90 17.60 -21.34
C GLU A 24 -6.52 16.41 -20.58
N LEU A 25 -7.64 15.85 -21.07
CA LEU A 25 -8.25 14.64 -20.49
C LEU A 25 -7.35 13.41 -20.64
N ASP A 26 -6.73 13.21 -21.80
CA ASP A 26 -5.80 12.10 -22.05
C ASP A 26 -4.59 12.17 -21.10
N ALA A 27 -4.07 13.37 -20.85
CA ALA A 27 -2.98 13.59 -19.89
C ALA A 27 -3.40 13.22 -18.46
N ILE A 28 -4.59 13.64 -18.02
CA ILE A 28 -5.12 13.31 -16.69
C ILE A 28 -5.32 11.80 -16.54
N GLN A 29 -5.87 11.13 -17.56
CA GLN A 29 -6.03 9.67 -17.54
C GLN A 29 -4.68 8.94 -17.47
N ALA A 30 -3.70 9.39 -18.24
CA ALA A 30 -2.37 8.80 -18.25
C ALA A 30 -1.64 8.96 -16.90
N ASP A 31 -1.86 10.07 -16.20
CA ASP A 31 -1.32 10.29 -14.85
C ASP A 31 -2.04 9.40 -13.83
N PHE A 32 -3.37 9.30 -13.90
CA PHE A 32 -4.16 8.44 -13.02
C PHE A 32 -3.78 6.95 -13.17
N ASP A 33 -3.66 6.44 -14.40
CA ASP A 33 -3.26 5.05 -14.66
C ASP A 33 -1.86 4.75 -14.09
N ARG A 34 -0.93 5.72 -14.19
CA ARG A 34 0.41 5.60 -13.63
C ARG A 34 0.37 5.48 -12.11
N GLU A 35 -0.40 6.32 -11.44
CA GLU A 35 -0.55 6.31 -9.98
C GLU A 35 -1.21 5.02 -9.50
N MET A 36 -2.27 4.56 -10.16
CA MET A 36 -2.91 3.27 -9.85
C MET A 36 -1.95 2.09 -10.04
N GLY A 37 -1.09 2.13 -11.05
CA GLY A 37 -0.02 1.15 -11.25
C GLY A 37 0.97 1.10 -10.08
N GLN A 38 1.36 2.27 -9.54
CA GLN A 38 2.25 2.37 -8.39
C GLN A 38 1.61 1.79 -7.12
N VAL A 39 0.33 2.07 -6.87
CA VAL A 39 -0.42 1.49 -5.75
C VAL A 39 -0.45 -0.04 -5.84
N GLY A 40 -0.77 -0.58 -7.02
CA GLY A 40 -0.81 -2.03 -7.23
C GLY A 40 0.55 -2.69 -7.02
N GLU A 41 1.65 -2.02 -7.39
CA GLU A 41 3.00 -2.54 -7.12
C GLU A 41 3.35 -2.56 -5.63
N VAL A 42 3.02 -1.51 -4.89
CA VAL A 42 3.22 -1.48 -3.44
C VAL A 42 2.40 -2.55 -2.74
N GLN A 43 1.14 -2.76 -3.12
CA GLN A 43 0.32 -3.85 -2.59
C GLN A 43 0.98 -5.22 -2.82
N ARG A 44 1.52 -5.47 -4.02
CA ARG A 44 2.27 -6.72 -4.29
C ARG A 44 3.52 -6.85 -3.43
N LYS A 45 4.28 -5.77 -3.24
CA LYS A 45 5.48 -5.76 -2.38
C LYS A 45 5.13 -6.08 -0.94
N LEU A 46 4.07 -5.46 -0.40
CA LEU A 46 3.58 -5.72 0.96
C LEU A 46 3.08 -7.16 1.12
N ALA A 47 2.35 -7.69 0.15
CA ALA A 47 1.85 -9.07 0.19
C ALA A 47 2.98 -10.12 0.13
N ALA A 48 4.06 -9.82 -0.60
CA ALA A 48 5.21 -10.71 -0.71
C ALA A 48 6.24 -10.56 0.43
N MET A 49 6.15 -9.48 1.21
CA MET A 49 7.15 -9.12 2.22
C MET A 49 7.24 -10.18 3.32
N ARG A 50 8.46 -10.65 3.54
CA ARG A 50 8.83 -11.53 4.66
C ARG A 50 10.08 -10.97 5.31
N VAL A 51 10.02 -10.78 6.62
CA VAL A 51 11.13 -10.32 7.43
C VAL A 51 11.56 -11.43 8.37
N HIS A 52 12.87 -11.67 8.45
CA HIS A 52 13.42 -12.70 9.31
C HIS A 52 14.16 -12.06 10.48
N ALA A 53 13.89 -12.54 11.68
CA ALA A 53 14.62 -12.16 12.89
C ALA A 53 15.12 -13.41 13.60
N THR A 54 16.36 -13.35 14.07
CA THR A 54 17.01 -14.47 14.76
C THR A 54 17.22 -14.10 16.22
N SER A 55 17.08 -15.07 17.12
CA SER A 55 17.37 -14.86 18.54
C SER A 55 18.86 -14.59 18.75
N PRO A 56 19.25 -13.88 19.83
CA PRO A 56 20.65 -13.52 20.08
C PRO A 56 21.61 -14.73 20.09
N ASN A 57 21.14 -15.91 20.50
CA ASN A 57 21.95 -17.13 20.59
C ASN A 57 21.78 -18.07 19.38
N ASN A 58 21.14 -17.61 18.30
CA ASN A 58 20.78 -18.43 17.13
C ASN A 58 19.98 -19.70 17.47
N LEU A 59 19.16 -19.64 18.52
CA LEU A 59 18.34 -20.77 18.97
C LEU A 59 17.01 -20.85 18.24
N ALA A 60 16.52 -19.70 17.77
CA ALA A 60 15.30 -19.63 16.99
C ALA A 60 15.39 -18.54 15.92
N ARG A 61 14.67 -18.76 14.83
CA ARG A 61 14.43 -17.81 13.75
C ARG A 61 12.94 -17.65 13.56
N VAL A 62 12.49 -16.41 13.45
CA VAL A 62 11.08 -16.02 13.30
C VAL A 62 10.93 -15.34 11.96
N THR A 63 9.92 -15.72 11.20
CA THR A 63 9.49 -15.04 9.97
C THR A 63 8.22 -14.26 10.26
N VAL A 64 8.24 -12.98 9.91
CA VAL A 64 7.15 -12.03 10.12
C VAL A 64 6.71 -11.46 8.77
N ASP A 65 5.41 -11.31 8.57
CA ASP A 65 4.84 -10.68 7.36
C ASP A 65 4.78 -9.15 7.47
N SER A 66 4.24 -8.49 6.44
CA SER A 66 4.08 -7.03 6.42
C SER A 66 3.15 -6.44 7.48
N SER A 67 2.29 -7.26 8.10
CA SER A 67 1.41 -6.83 9.17
C SER A 67 2.07 -6.87 10.56
N GLY A 68 3.26 -7.47 10.66
CA GLY A 68 3.91 -7.78 11.92
C GLY A 68 3.47 -9.12 12.51
N ALA A 69 2.72 -9.94 11.77
CA ALA A 69 2.29 -11.25 12.22
C ALA A 69 3.37 -12.32 11.97
N VAL A 70 3.55 -13.20 12.94
CA VAL A 70 4.48 -14.33 12.83
C VAL A 70 3.87 -15.40 11.93
N THR A 71 4.53 -15.71 10.83
CA THR A 71 4.09 -16.72 9.85
C THR A 71 4.86 -18.03 9.99
N GLU A 72 6.07 -17.99 10.54
CA GLU A 72 6.90 -19.19 10.75
C GLU A 72 7.84 -18.99 11.93
N ILE A 73 8.09 -20.07 12.67
CA ILE A 73 9.12 -20.14 13.70
C ILE A 73 9.94 -21.41 13.45
N THR A 74 11.25 -21.26 13.25
CA THR A 74 12.21 -22.36 13.22
C THR A 74 13.01 -22.37 14.50
N ILE A 75 13.06 -23.50 15.20
CA ILE A 75 13.94 -23.71 16.36
C ILE A 75 15.13 -24.55 15.91
N ALA A 76 16.34 -24.21 16.36
CA ALA A 76 17.54 -24.98 16.04
C ALA A 76 17.49 -26.39 16.67
N ASP A 77 17.98 -27.40 15.96
CA ASP A 77 17.93 -28.80 16.40
C ASP A 77 18.64 -29.05 17.75
N ASP A 78 19.65 -28.23 18.06
CA ASP A 78 20.43 -28.29 19.28
C ASP A 78 19.93 -27.34 20.38
N ALA A 79 18.83 -26.60 20.14
CA ALA A 79 18.35 -25.57 21.05
C ALA A 79 18.00 -26.12 22.44
N PHE A 80 17.36 -27.29 22.51
CA PHE A 80 17.02 -27.95 23.78
C PHE A 80 18.24 -28.51 24.53
N ARG A 81 19.38 -28.68 23.85
CA ARG A 81 20.64 -29.07 24.51
C ARG A 81 21.39 -27.85 25.05
N ARG A 82 21.30 -26.72 24.35
CA ARG A 82 22.03 -25.49 24.63
C ARG A 82 21.27 -24.51 25.52
N SER A 83 20.00 -24.76 25.79
CA SER A 83 19.14 -23.84 26.52
C SER A 83 18.08 -24.58 27.36
N THR A 84 17.50 -23.85 28.31
CA THR A 84 16.32 -24.29 29.05
C THR A 84 15.05 -23.80 28.34
N PRO A 85 13.87 -24.40 28.60
CA PRO A 85 12.61 -23.89 28.07
C PRO A 85 12.36 -22.42 28.40
N ARG A 86 12.79 -21.95 29.58
CA ARG A 86 12.67 -20.55 29.99
C ARG A 86 13.51 -19.63 29.11
N THR A 87 14.81 -19.93 28.98
CA THR A 87 15.73 -19.13 28.17
C THR A 87 15.36 -19.15 26.69
N LEU A 88 14.89 -20.30 26.17
CA LEU A 88 14.41 -20.39 24.79
C LEU A 88 13.18 -19.51 24.55
N THR A 89 12.26 -19.45 25.52
CA THR A 89 11.08 -18.59 25.45
C THR A 89 11.47 -17.10 25.45
N GLU A 90 12.45 -16.71 26.27
CA GLU A 90 12.98 -15.34 26.29
C GLU A 90 13.61 -14.96 24.95
N ASP A 91 14.44 -15.85 24.40
CA ASP A 91 15.09 -15.70 23.09
C ASP A 91 14.08 -15.60 21.93
N LEU A 92 13.04 -16.44 21.95
CA LEU A 92 11.94 -16.39 21.00
C LEU A 92 11.19 -15.06 21.07
N ASN A 93 10.84 -14.62 22.29
CA ASN A 93 10.15 -13.34 22.48
C ASN A 93 11.01 -12.16 21.99
N ALA A 94 12.33 -12.22 22.17
CA ALA A 94 13.26 -11.22 21.64
C ALA A 94 13.27 -11.23 20.09
N ALA A 95 13.35 -12.41 19.48
CA ALA A 95 13.30 -12.55 18.02
C ALA A 95 11.95 -12.07 17.44
N ILE A 96 10.83 -12.37 18.08
CA ILE A 96 9.49 -11.93 17.66
C ILE A 96 9.39 -10.40 17.69
N ARG A 97 9.80 -9.76 18.80
CA ARG A 97 9.78 -8.29 18.90
C ARG A 97 10.66 -7.64 17.85
N GLY A 98 11.90 -8.12 17.70
CA GLY A 98 12.83 -7.62 16.68
C GLY A 98 12.28 -7.80 15.26
N GLY A 99 11.62 -8.94 14.98
CA GLY A 99 10.96 -9.19 13.71
C GLY A 99 9.80 -8.26 13.43
N ALA A 100 8.95 -7.99 14.44
CA ALA A 100 7.83 -7.06 14.31
C ALA A 100 8.31 -5.61 14.09
N GLU A 101 9.35 -5.17 14.82
CA GLU A 101 9.97 -3.85 14.64
C GLU A 101 10.60 -3.71 13.24
N ALA A 102 11.35 -4.73 12.79
CA ALA A 102 11.94 -4.74 11.46
C ALA A 102 10.88 -4.78 10.34
N ALA A 103 9.77 -5.50 10.54
CA ALA A 103 8.65 -5.52 9.62
C ALA A 103 7.96 -4.14 9.53
N ALA A 104 7.77 -3.44 10.66
CA ALA A 104 7.23 -2.09 10.67
C ALA A 104 8.13 -1.11 9.90
N ALA A 105 9.44 -1.14 10.14
CA ALA A 105 10.40 -0.28 9.45
C ALA A 105 10.49 -0.59 7.94
N ALA A 106 10.43 -1.87 7.56
CA ALA A 106 10.38 -2.26 6.15
C ALA A 106 9.07 -1.81 5.47
N ARG A 107 7.94 -1.93 6.17
CA ARG A 107 6.62 -1.50 5.68
C ARG A 107 6.60 0.00 5.40
N GLU A 108 7.16 0.79 6.31
CA GLU A 108 7.26 2.25 6.16
C GLU A 108 8.04 2.64 4.89
N GLN A 109 9.16 1.98 4.63
CA GLN A 109 9.95 2.21 3.41
C GLN A 109 9.18 1.87 2.12
N VAL A 110 8.38 0.79 2.15
CA VAL A 110 7.57 0.39 0.98
C VAL A 110 6.39 1.35 0.77
N LEU A 111 5.83 1.92 1.84
CA LEU A 111 4.71 2.86 1.77
C LEU A 111 5.12 4.31 1.48
N ALA A 112 6.38 4.68 1.73
CA ALA A 112 6.87 6.05 1.57
C ALA A 112 6.48 6.72 0.22
N PRO A 113 6.55 6.04 -0.94
CA PRO A 113 6.13 6.63 -2.21
C PRO A 113 4.63 6.97 -2.28
N ILE A 114 3.77 6.15 -1.66
CA ILE A 114 2.32 6.38 -1.63
C ILE A 114 1.97 7.50 -0.66
N THR A 115 2.59 7.52 0.51
CA THR A 115 2.34 8.58 1.50
C THR A 115 2.58 9.97 0.89
N ALA A 116 3.64 10.13 0.09
CA ALA A 116 3.92 11.38 -0.61
C ALA A 116 2.82 11.79 -1.61
N ILE A 117 2.22 10.82 -2.31
CA ILE A 117 1.10 11.05 -3.25
C ILE A 117 -0.16 11.46 -2.49
N VAL A 118 -0.48 10.72 -1.42
CA VAL A 118 -1.66 10.99 -0.58
C VAL A 118 -1.58 12.36 0.11
N GLU A 119 -0.38 12.83 0.47
CA GLU A 119 -0.18 14.16 1.07
C GLU A 119 -0.30 15.31 0.06
N THR A 120 -0.04 15.07 -1.23
CA THR A 120 -0.06 16.12 -2.26
C THR A 120 -1.38 16.20 -3.03
N MET A 121 -2.24 15.19 -2.94
CA MET A 121 -3.52 15.17 -3.65
C MET A 121 -4.67 15.78 -2.82
N PRO A 122 -5.44 16.73 -3.38
CA PRO A 122 -6.71 17.14 -2.80
C PRO A 122 -7.72 15.98 -2.84
N ASP A 123 -8.65 15.94 -1.89
CA ASP A 123 -9.60 14.84 -1.73
C ASP A 123 -10.56 14.78 -2.93
N LEU A 124 -10.35 13.81 -3.83
CA LEU A 124 -11.08 13.72 -5.11
C LEU A 124 -12.58 13.50 -4.91
N GLY A 125 -13.01 12.97 -3.76
CA GLY A 125 -14.43 12.85 -3.41
C GLY A 125 -15.11 14.19 -3.11
N GLU A 126 -14.36 15.23 -2.77
CA GLU A 126 -14.88 16.59 -2.56
C GLU A 126 -14.98 17.38 -3.89
N ILE A 127 -14.24 16.96 -4.92
CA ILE A 127 -14.13 17.65 -6.21
C ILE A 127 -14.99 16.99 -7.29
N ILE A 128 -15.06 15.64 -7.30
CA ILE A 128 -15.75 14.87 -8.34
C ILE A 128 -16.78 13.93 -7.70
N PRO A 129 -18.09 14.16 -7.90
CA PRO A 129 -19.12 13.26 -7.43
C PRO A 129 -18.94 11.86 -8.05
N GLY A 130 -18.69 10.85 -7.21
CA GLY A 130 -18.55 9.44 -7.62
C GLY A 130 -17.12 8.92 -7.75
N ALA A 131 -16.09 9.73 -7.47
CA ALA A 131 -14.71 9.26 -7.38
C ALA A 131 -14.47 8.42 -6.09
N PRO A 132 -13.53 7.45 -6.11
CA PRO A 132 -13.13 6.71 -4.90
C PRO A 132 -12.59 7.67 -3.83
N ASN A 133 -13.02 7.53 -2.58
CA ASN A 133 -12.54 8.36 -1.49
C ASN A 133 -11.11 7.93 -1.08
N LEU A 134 -10.14 8.84 -1.17
CA LEU A 134 -8.74 8.56 -0.84
C LEU A 134 -8.51 8.35 0.66
N ARG A 135 -9.38 8.90 1.53
CA ARG A 135 -9.35 8.62 2.98
C ARG A 135 -9.62 7.15 3.26
N ASP A 136 -10.50 6.52 2.50
CA ASP A 136 -10.82 5.10 2.65
C ASP A 136 -9.64 4.22 2.21
N LEU A 137 -8.91 4.62 1.17
CA LEU A 137 -7.65 3.97 0.74
C LEU A 137 -6.57 4.07 1.83
N ARG A 138 -6.42 5.23 2.48
CA ARG A 138 -5.49 5.41 3.62
C ARG A 138 -5.85 4.51 4.79
N VAL A 139 -7.14 4.38 5.09
CA VAL A 139 -7.63 3.47 6.15
C VAL A 139 -7.33 2.02 5.77
N GLN A 140 -7.66 1.58 4.55
CA GLN A 140 -7.37 0.22 4.08
C GLN A 140 -5.86 -0.11 4.04
N LEU A 141 -5.00 0.84 3.69
CA LEU A 141 -3.54 0.68 3.72
C LEU A 141 -2.98 0.64 5.15
N SER A 142 -3.72 1.18 6.12
CA SER A 142 -3.38 1.18 7.54
C SER A 142 -3.99 -0.01 8.29
N GLU A 143 -5.13 -0.53 7.81
CA GLU A 143 -5.78 -1.73 8.31
C GLU A 143 -4.90 -2.95 8.04
N ARG A 144 -4.61 -3.69 9.10
CA ARG A 144 -3.87 -4.95 8.98
C ARG A 144 -4.69 -5.91 8.12
N PRO A 145 -4.12 -6.55 7.09
CA PRO A 145 -4.82 -7.61 6.38
C PRO A 145 -5.07 -8.76 7.37
N GLY A 146 -6.31 -8.98 7.80
CA GLY A 146 -6.66 -10.17 8.59
C GLY A 146 -7.74 -10.04 9.65
N GLU A 147 -8.36 -8.89 9.90
CA GLU A 147 -9.47 -8.81 10.85
C GLU A 147 -10.82 -9.02 10.12
N PRO A 148 -11.47 -10.19 10.24
CA PRO A 148 -12.78 -10.41 9.64
C PRO A 148 -13.81 -9.49 10.31
N PRO A 149 -14.78 -8.94 9.55
CA PRO A 149 -15.81 -8.09 10.10
C PRO A 149 -16.59 -8.86 11.16
N GLN A 150 -16.49 -8.43 12.42
CA GLN A 150 -17.31 -8.97 13.51
C GLN A 150 -18.77 -8.67 13.19
N ARG A 151 -19.50 -9.68 12.69
CA ARG A 151 -20.96 -9.66 12.63
C ARG A 151 -21.48 -9.49 14.05
N SER A 152 -21.98 -8.30 14.37
CA SER A 152 -22.83 -8.10 15.52
C SER A 152 -24.07 -9.00 15.41
N ARG A 153 -24.36 -9.71 16.49
CA ARG A 153 -25.64 -10.40 16.72
C ARG A 153 -26.63 -9.43 17.33
#